data_AF-A0AAF0WSU1-F1
#
_entry.id   AF-A0AAF0WSU1-F1
#
_cell.length_a   1.000
_cell.length_b   1.000
_cell.length_c   1.000
_cell.angle_alpha   90.00
_cell.angle_beta   90.00
_cell.angle_gamma   90.00
#
_symmetry.space_group_name_H-M   'P 1'
#
loop_
_entity.id
_entity.type
_entity.pdbx_description
1 polymer ?
#
loop_
_entity_poly.entity_id
_entity_poly.type
_entity_poly.pdbx_seq_one_letter_code
_entity_poly.pdbx_strand_id
1 'polypeptide(L)'
;MRIENNNIATIPTDIVIVLLELLLVGGFQDFFNFFIVWSRTQREVVITSLLDKFPLRSLYKYGCRGSPADMLCFDNFFRIAENLGIGDAVLYRRSRAIIYGTGNIDGHFTVLDTLSANNHFLCMVGNFILRSLYKQGNNVGTLQVLIRVVNHPNYQDFIVPAVNHLSDIHSYILFPELVDAVDIEACCPIHSTCVKVFLEEKCPPATNCLFCKIAFMLTVFARKPLVN
;
A
#
# COMPACT_ATOMS: atom_id res chain seq x y z
N MET A 1 14.42 41.86 -23.32
CA MET A 1 13.30 40.96 -23.01
C MET A 1 13.90 39.61 -22.67
N ARG A 2 13.96 39.24 -21.38
CA ARG A 2 14.50 37.93 -20.97
C ARG A 2 13.49 36.87 -21.40
N ILE A 3 13.92 35.92 -22.21
CA ILE A 3 13.17 34.69 -22.44
C ILE A 3 13.21 33.95 -21.10
N GLU A 4 12.12 33.97 -20.36
CA GLU A 4 11.94 33.08 -19.22
C GLU A 4 11.97 31.65 -19.78
N ASN A 5 12.99 30.89 -19.41
CA ASN A 5 13.08 29.48 -19.76
C ASN A 5 11.92 28.76 -19.06
N ASN A 6 10.79 28.63 -19.76
CA ASN A 6 9.67 27.75 -19.42
C ASN A 6 10.11 26.28 -19.59
N ASN A 7 11.15 25.88 -18.85
CA ASN A 7 11.68 24.55 -18.87
C ASN A 7 11.01 23.75 -17.76
N ILE A 8 10.44 22.60 -18.10
CA ILE A 8 9.79 21.67 -17.15
C ILE A 8 10.71 21.32 -15.96
N ALA A 9 12.03 21.45 -16.14
CA ALA A 9 13.03 21.23 -15.11
C ALA A 9 12.96 22.19 -13.91
N THR A 10 12.42 23.40 -14.07
CA THR A 10 12.39 24.43 -13.02
C THR A 10 11.10 24.41 -12.19
N ILE A 11 10.16 23.52 -12.51
CA ILE A 11 8.89 23.42 -11.78
C ILE A 11 9.14 22.89 -10.35
N PRO A 12 8.72 23.62 -9.31
CA PRO A 12 8.80 23.16 -7.92
C PRO A 12 8.05 21.84 -7.68
N THR A 13 8.62 20.98 -6.82
CA THR A 13 8.12 19.63 -6.53
C THR A 13 6.65 19.60 -6.05
N ASP A 14 6.24 20.58 -5.26
CA ASP A 14 4.87 20.77 -4.79
C ASP A 14 3.90 21.04 -5.96
N ILE A 15 4.29 21.87 -6.92
CA ILE A 15 3.50 22.10 -8.13
C ILE A 15 3.43 20.82 -8.98
N VAL A 16 4.53 20.06 -9.07
CA VAL A 16 4.54 18.78 -9.79
C VAL A 16 3.57 17.77 -9.16
N ILE A 17 3.47 17.72 -7.83
CA ILE A 17 2.48 16.86 -7.13
C ILE A 17 1.06 17.25 -7.57
N VAL A 18 0.72 18.53 -7.54
CA VAL A 18 -0.60 19.02 -7.96
C VAL A 18 -0.88 18.69 -9.43
N LEU A 19 0.10 18.88 -10.32
CA LEU A 19 -0.05 18.54 -11.73
C LEU A 19 -0.26 17.04 -11.94
N LEU A 20 0.49 16.20 -11.24
CA LEU A 20 0.31 14.75 -11.29
C LEU A 20 -1.10 14.36 -10.84
N GLU A 21 -1.60 14.91 -9.73
CA GLU A 21 -2.98 14.65 -9.27
C GLU A 21 -4.03 15.07 -10.30
N LEU A 22 -3.86 16.23 -10.95
CA LEU A 22 -4.77 16.71 -12.00
C LEU A 22 -4.75 15.80 -13.23
N LEU A 23 -3.59 15.29 -13.64
CA LEU A 23 -3.45 14.44 -14.81
C LEU A 23 -4.11 13.07 -14.65
N LEU A 24 -4.35 12.61 -13.41
CA LEU A 24 -5.10 11.37 -13.15
C LEU A 24 -6.56 11.44 -13.64
N VAL A 25 -7.11 12.64 -13.87
CA VAL A 25 -8.44 12.83 -14.46
C VAL A 25 -8.48 12.36 -15.92
N GLY A 26 -7.39 12.53 -16.67
CA GLY A 26 -7.24 12.06 -18.05
C GLY A 26 -6.91 10.57 -18.18
N GLY A 27 -6.37 9.98 -17.10
CA GLY A 27 -5.96 8.58 -17.05
C GLY A 27 -4.59 8.44 -16.39
N PHE A 28 -4.19 7.20 -16.10
CA PHE A 28 -2.86 6.95 -15.55
C PHE A 28 -1.75 7.14 -16.59
N GLN A 29 -2.07 6.94 -17.86
CA GLN A 29 -1.14 7.17 -18.96
C GLN A 29 -0.65 8.64 -19.01
N ASP A 30 -1.54 9.61 -18.87
CA ASP A 30 -1.18 11.04 -18.88
C ASP A 30 -0.32 11.41 -17.67
N PHE A 31 -0.71 10.94 -16.48
CA PHE A 31 0.10 11.02 -15.27
C PHE A 31 1.52 10.50 -15.52
N PHE A 32 1.64 9.29 -16.08
CA PHE A 32 2.91 8.62 -16.25
C PHE A 32 3.79 9.31 -17.30
N ASN A 33 3.20 9.72 -18.42
CA ASN A 33 3.91 10.44 -19.47
C ASN A 33 4.53 11.73 -18.95
N PHE A 34 3.77 12.53 -18.19
CA PHE A 34 4.30 13.73 -17.57
C PHE A 34 5.39 13.41 -16.54
N PHE A 35 5.17 12.43 -15.66
CA PHE A 35 6.16 12.00 -14.67
C PHE A 35 7.49 11.60 -15.32
N ILE A 36 7.47 10.85 -16.42
CA ILE A 36 8.68 10.44 -17.13
C ILE A 36 9.40 11.62 -17.78
N VAL A 37 8.67 12.54 -18.41
CA VAL A 37 9.29 13.73 -19.03
C VAL A 37 9.92 14.60 -17.96
N TRP A 38 9.21 14.87 -16.86
CA TRP A 38 9.74 15.65 -15.75
C TRP A 38 10.93 14.97 -15.08
N SER A 39 10.81 13.69 -14.71
CA SER A 39 11.87 12.96 -13.98
C SER A 39 13.18 12.86 -14.75
N ARG A 40 13.16 12.80 -16.09
CA ARG A 40 14.37 12.85 -16.93
C ARG A 40 15.19 14.13 -16.79
N THR A 41 14.58 15.20 -16.30
CA THR A 41 15.23 16.49 -16.06
C THR A 41 15.72 16.66 -14.63
N GLN A 42 15.48 15.68 -13.76
CA GLN A 42 15.71 15.78 -12.32
C GLN A 42 16.80 14.81 -11.86
N ARG A 43 17.39 15.13 -10.71
CA ARG A 43 18.26 14.20 -9.98
C ARG A 43 17.41 13.18 -9.23
N GLU A 44 17.97 11.99 -9.03
CA GLU A 44 17.32 10.89 -8.29
C GLU A 44 16.74 11.34 -6.95
N VAL A 45 17.54 12.07 -6.14
CA VAL A 45 17.11 12.59 -4.82
C VAL A 45 15.85 13.48 -4.89
N VAL A 46 15.65 14.21 -5.99
CA VAL A 46 14.47 15.08 -6.17
C VAL A 46 13.25 14.23 -6.51
N ILE A 47 13.43 13.19 -7.32
CA ILE A 47 12.37 12.23 -7.67
C ILE A 47 11.96 11.45 -6.43
N THR A 48 12.92 10.93 -5.66
CA THR A 48 12.66 10.24 -4.40
C THR A 48 11.91 11.16 -3.43
N SER A 49 12.37 12.40 -3.26
CA SER A 49 11.68 13.37 -2.38
C SER A 49 10.25 13.71 -2.84
N LEU A 50 9.99 13.74 -4.15
CA LEU A 50 8.63 13.87 -4.69
C LEU A 50 7.78 12.66 -4.31
N LEU A 51 8.30 11.46 -4.54
CA LEU A 51 7.57 10.21 -4.29
C LEU A 51 7.30 9.99 -2.80
N ASP A 52 8.20 10.40 -1.91
CA ASP A 52 7.98 10.35 -0.46
C ASP A 52 6.83 11.25 0.01
N LYS A 53 6.53 12.32 -0.75
CA LYS A 53 5.44 13.26 -0.45
C LYS A 53 4.15 12.91 -1.20
N PHE A 54 4.25 12.25 -2.34
CA PHE A 54 3.11 11.91 -3.17
C PHE A 54 2.30 10.77 -2.54
N PRO A 55 0.95 10.85 -2.50
CA PRO A 55 0.13 9.82 -1.88
C PRO A 55 0.01 8.54 -2.74
N LEU A 56 1.10 7.78 -2.90
CA LEU A 56 1.20 6.57 -3.74
C LEU A 56 0.09 5.54 -3.47
N ARG A 57 -0.37 5.46 -2.22
CA ARG A 57 -1.40 4.51 -1.79
C ARG A 57 -2.74 4.72 -2.49
N SER A 58 -3.04 5.96 -2.87
CA SER A 58 -4.24 6.31 -3.64
C SER A 58 -4.22 5.74 -5.07
N LEU A 59 -3.04 5.34 -5.56
CA LEU A 59 -2.84 4.86 -6.92
C LEU A 59 -3.05 3.35 -7.07
N TYR A 60 -3.11 2.56 -5.98
CA TYR A 60 -3.14 1.08 -6.05
C TYR A 60 -4.25 0.53 -6.95
N LYS A 61 -5.39 1.23 -7.04
CA LYS A 61 -6.52 0.89 -7.92
C LYS A 61 -6.14 0.79 -9.41
N TYR A 62 -5.14 1.54 -9.88
CA TYR A 62 -4.70 1.53 -11.28
C TYR A 62 -3.91 0.26 -11.65
N GLY A 63 -3.57 -0.59 -10.66
CA GLY A 63 -3.03 -1.92 -10.92
C GLY A 63 -4.01 -2.87 -11.60
N CYS A 64 -5.31 -2.57 -11.53
CA CYS A 64 -6.36 -3.39 -12.13
C CYS A 64 -7.49 -2.58 -12.80
N ARG A 65 -7.43 -1.25 -12.78
CA ARG A 65 -8.44 -0.35 -13.38
C ARG A 65 -7.83 0.54 -14.44
N GLY A 66 -8.66 0.88 -15.42
CA GLY A 66 -8.29 1.72 -16.56
C GLY A 66 -8.10 0.90 -17.82
N SER A 67 -7.55 1.53 -18.85
CA SER A 67 -7.19 0.87 -20.09
C SER A 67 -5.98 -0.06 -19.89
N PRO A 68 -5.71 -1.01 -20.82
CA PRO A 68 -4.47 -1.78 -20.80
C PRO A 68 -3.20 -0.89 -20.80
N ALA A 69 -3.28 0.28 -21.44
CA ALA A 69 -2.19 1.26 -21.43
C ALA A 69 -1.98 1.88 -20.05
N ASP A 70 -3.06 2.21 -19.33
CA ASP A 70 -2.99 2.71 -17.94
C ASP A 70 -2.33 1.69 -17.02
N MET A 71 -2.76 0.43 -17.09
CA MET A 71 -2.21 -0.65 -16.28
C MET A 71 -0.71 -0.87 -16.54
N LEU A 72 -0.28 -0.79 -17.80
CA LEU A 72 1.13 -0.89 -18.18
C LEU A 72 1.94 0.32 -17.66
N CYS A 73 1.40 1.53 -17.76
CA CYS A 73 2.01 2.74 -17.23
C CYS A 73 2.13 2.68 -15.70
N PHE A 74 1.10 2.17 -15.02
CA PHE A 74 1.10 1.94 -13.59
C PHE A 74 2.18 0.94 -13.16
N ASP A 75 2.27 -0.21 -13.82
CA ASP A 75 3.30 -1.22 -13.48
C ASP A 75 4.71 -0.65 -13.66
N ASN A 76 4.93 0.13 -14.73
CA ASN A 76 6.19 0.82 -14.99
C ASN A 76 6.51 1.87 -13.92
N PHE A 77 5.54 2.70 -13.55
CA PHE A 77 5.69 3.70 -12.50
C PHE A 77 6.07 3.06 -11.15
N PHE A 78 5.31 2.03 -10.74
CA PHE A 78 5.57 1.33 -9.49
C PHE A 78 6.90 0.58 -9.48
N ARG A 79 7.37 0.09 -10.63
CA ARG A 79 8.71 -0.48 -10.78
C ARG A 79 9.80 0.57 -10.58
N ILE A 80 9.62 1.78 -11.10
CA ILE A 80 10.56 2.90 -10.87
C ILE A 80 10.60 3.26 -9.39
N ALA A 81 9.43 3.45 -8.76
CA ALA A 81 9.34 3.76 -7.34
C ALA A 81 9.95 2.66 -6.44
N GLU A 82 9.75 1.38 -6.79
CA GLU A 82 10.41 0.26 -6.11
C GLU A 82 11.94 0.33 -6.24
N ASN A 83 12.46 0.59 -7.45
CA ASN A 83 13.91 0.70 -7.67
C ASN A 83 14.54 1.88 -6.92
N LEU A 84 13.78 2.94 -6.68
CA LEU A 84 14.17 4.09 -5.86
C LEU A 84 14.06 3.83 -4.34
N GLY A 85 13.60 2.64 -3.93
CA GLY A 85 13.48 2.25 -2.53
C GLY A 85 12.24 2.81 -1.82
N ILE A 86 11.23 3.30 -2.55
CA ILE A 86 10.01 3.84 -1.96
C ILE A 86 9.20 2.72 -1.30
N GLY A 87 9.10 2.75 0.04
CA GLY A 87 8.57 1.66 0.84
C GLY A 87 7.14 1.23 0.47
N ASP A 88 6.24 2.18 0.21
CA ASP A 88 4.86 1.91 -0.21
C ASP A 88 4.79 1.19 -1.58
N ALA A 89 5.72 1.47 -2.49
CA ALA A 89 5.80 0.82 -3.80
C ALA A 89 6.37 -0.59 -3.69
N VAL A 90 7.43 -0.75 -2.88
CA VAL A 90 8.01 -2.07 -2.57
C VAL A 90 6.94 -2.96 -1.94
N LEU A 91 6.23 -2.48 -0.91
CA LEU A 91 5.17 -3.25 -0.26
C LEU A 91 4.10 -3.69 -1.25
N TYR A 92 3.60 -2.77 -2.08
CA TYR A 92 2.57 -3.11 -3.09
C TYR A 92 3.04 -4.24 -4.01
N ARG A 93 4.24 -4.11 -4.58
CA ARG A 93 4.78 -5.09 -5.54
C ARG A 93 5.07 -6.44 -4.90
N ARG A 94 5.61 -6.47 -3.66
CA ARG A 94 5.83 -7.71 -2.92
C ARG A 94 4.52 -8.37 -2.51
N SER A 95 3.52 -7.58 -2.08
CA SER A 95 2.18 -8.09 -1.77
C SER A 95 1.58 -8.79 -2.98
N ARG A 96 1.61 -8.13 -4.15
CA ARG A 96 1.16 -8.70 -5.42
C ARG A 96 1.89 -9.98 -5.78
N ALA A 97 3.21 -10.01 -5.64
CA ALA A 97 3.98 -11.19 -5.97
C ALA A 97 3.68 -12.38 -5.04
N ILE A 98 3.51 -12.12 -3.73
CA ILE A 98 3.15 -13.13 -2.73
C ILE A 98 1.74 -13.66 -2.97
N ILE A 99 0.75 -12.78 -3.18
CA ILE A 99 -0.65 -13.17 -3.41
C ILE A 99 -0.78 -14.03 -4.66
N TYR A 100 -0.10 -13.67 -5.75
CA TYR A 100 -0.10 -14.48 -6.98
C TYR A 100 0.83 -15.71 -6.94
N GLY A 101 1.62 -15.90 -5.87
CA GLY A 101 2.56 -17.01 -5.80
C GLY A 101 3.72 -16.93 -6.82
N THR A 102 4.16 -15.71 -7.17
CA THR A 102 5.16 -15.49 -8.23
C THR A 102 6.56 -15.20 -7.69
N GLY A 103 7.58 -15.78 -8.33
CA GLY A 103 8.99 -15.59 -7.96
C GLY A 103 9.38 -16.28 -6.65
N ASN A 104 10.46 -15.80 -6.02
CA ASN A 104 10.94 -16.33 -4.74
C ASN A 104 10.17 -15.72 -3.57
N ILE A 105 9.17 -16.47 -3.06
CA ILE A 105 8.30 -16.05 -1.94
C ILE A 105 9.09 -15.70 -0.68
N ASP A 106 10.10 -16.51 -0.32
CA ASP A 106 10.96 -16.21 0.83
C ASP A 106 11.82 -14.95 0.61
N GLY A 107 12.26 -14.74 -0.63
CA GLY A 107 12.92 -13.51 -1.04
C GLY A 107 12.04 -12.28 -0.85
N HIS A 108 10.76 -12.36 -1.22
CA HIS A 108 9.82 -11.25 -0.99
C HIS A 108 9.61 -10.96 0.49
N PHE A 109 9.46 -11.99 1.32
CA PHE A 109 9.37 -11.80 2.78
C PHE A 109 10.64 -11.22 3.39
N THR A 110 11.82 -11.55 2.85
CA THR A 110 13.10 -10.98 3.30
C THR A 110 13.16 -9.47 3.02
N VAL A 111 12.67 -9.04 1.87
CA VAL A 111 12.56 -7.60 1.53
C VAL A 111 11.59 -6.89 2.48
N LEU A 112 10.44 -7.51 2.77
CA LEU A 112 9.46 -6.97 3.73
C LEU A 112 10.03 -6.91 5.15
N ASP A 113 10.86 -7.87 5.56
CA ASP A 113 11.53 -7.85 6.87
C ASP A 113 12.48 -6.66 6.99
N THR A 114 13.26 -6.36 5.95
CA THR A 114 14.17 -5.22 5.92
C THR A 114 13.41 -3.90 6.07
N LEU A 115 12.34 -3.69 5.30
CA LEU A 115 11.51 -2.48 5.43
C LEU A 115 10.81 -2.39 6.78
N SER A 116 10.30 -3.52 7.29
CA SER A 116 9.69 -3.59 8.62
C SER A 116 10.71 -3.28 9.73
N ALA A 117 11.97 -3.69 9.58
CA ALA A 117 13.05 -3.36 10.51
C ALA A 117 13.42 -1.87 10.47
N ASN A 118 13.28 -1.23 9.30
CA ASN A 118 13.54 0.20 9.09
C ASN A 118 12.35 1.10 9.50
N ASN A 119 11.48 0.63 10.40
CA ASN A 119 10.34 1.40 10.92
C ASN A 119 9.26 1.80 9.89
N HIS A 120 9.20 1.15 8.72
CA HIS A 120 8.12 1.38 7.77
C HIS A 120 6.81 0.73 8.25
N PHE A 121 5.98 1.49 8.97
CA PHE A 121 4.81 0.96 9.69
C PHE A 121 3.83 0.18 8.81
N LEU A 122 3.45 0.71 7.65
CA LEU A 122 2.56 0.01 6.71
C LEU A 122 3.15 -1.35 6.29
N CYS A 123 4.47 -1.43 6.14
CA CYS A 123 5.16 -2.66 5.79
C CYS A 123 5.19 -3.64 6.97
N MET A 124 5.31 -3.18 8.23
CA MET A 124 5.20 -4.06 9.39
C MET A 124 3.84 -4.74 9.44
N VAL A 125 2.76 -3.96 9.28
CA VAL A 125 1.38 -4.49 9.28
C VAL A 125 1.20 -5.45 8.10
N GLY A 126 1.62 -5.05 6.91
CA GLY A 126 1.55 -5.88 5.70
C GLY A 126 2.33 -7.18 5.82
N ASN A 127 3.54 -7.14 6.37
CA ASN A 127 4.38 -8.32 6.58
C ASN A 127 3.73 -9.30 7.57
N PHE A 128 3.20 -8.81 8.70
CA PHE A 128 2.46 -9.65 9.65
C PHE A 128 1.26 -10.35 8.97
N ILE A 129 0.45 -9.56 8.27
CA ILE A 129 -0.76 -10.01 7.57
C ILE A 129 -0.42 -11.05 6.49
N LEU A 130 0.53 -10.75 5.59
CA LEU A 130 0.94 -11.64 4.51
C LEU A 130 1.60 -12.93 5.03
N ARG A 131 2.41 -12.86 6.10
CA ARG A 131 3.00 -14.07 6.70
C ARG A 131 1.94 -14.97 7.30
N SER A 132 0.99 -14.38 8.02
CA SER A 132 -0.09 -15.14 8.67
C SER A 132 -0.92 -15.94 7.65
N LEU A 133 -1.01 -15.46 6.41
CA LEU A 133 -1.75 -16.13 5.35
C LEU A 133 -0.92 -17.03 4.45
N TYR A 134 0.16 -16.49 3.91
CA TYR A 134 0.86 -17.08 2.77
C TYR A 134 2.15 -17.78 3.18
N LYS A 135 2.64 -17.59 4.42
CA LYS A 135 3.87 -18.22 4.90
C LYS A 135 3.55 -19.36 5.86
N GLN A 136 3.67 -20.60 5.37
CA GLN A 136 3.53 -21.78 6.22
C GLN A 136 4.76 -22.00 7.11
N GLY A 137 4.54 -22.42 8.37
CA GLY A 137 5.58 -23.03 9.21
C GLY A 137 6.55 -22.10 9.96
N ASN A 138 6.54 -20.77 9.75
CA ASN A 138 7.40 -19.84 10.50
C ASN A 138 6.60 -18.89 11.41
N ASN A 139 6.20 -19.41 12.58
CA ASN A 139 5.41 -18.65 13.56
C ASN A 139 6.26 -17.63 14.33
N VAL A 140 7.56 -17.88 14.53
CA VAL A 140 8.44 -16.99 15.31
C VAL A 140 8.64 -15.66 14.62
N GLY A 141 8.95 -15.66 13.32
CA GLY A 141 9.10 -14.42 12.55
C GLY A 141 7.81 -13.61 12.51
N THR A 142 6.66 -14.27 12.34
CA THR A 142 5.34 -13.63 12.36
C THR A 142 5.05 -12.96 13.71
N LEU A 143 5.36 -13.64 14.83
CA LEU A 143 5.19 -13.08 16.17
C LEU A 143 6.11 -11.89 16.42
N GLN A 144 7.36 -11.93 15.96
CA GLN A 144 8.30 -10.80 16.09
C GLN A 144 7.79 -9.55 15.36
N VAL A 145 7.24 -9.71 14.15
CA VAL A 145 6.64 -8.59 13.41
C VAL A 145 5.41 -8.06 14.14
N LEU A 146 4.53 -8.94 14.65
CA LEU A 146 3.37 -8.54 15.45
C LEU A 146 3.78 -7.70 16.68
N ILE A 147 4.79 -8.13 17.42
CA ILE A 147 5.31 -7.41 18.60
C ILE A 147 5.77 -6.00 18.20
N ARG A 148 6.45 -5.84 17.06
CA ARG A 148 6.86 -4.53 16.56
C ARG A 148 5.67 -3.64 16.21
N VAL A 149 4.65 -4.19 15.56
CA VAL A 149 3.42 -3.44 15.21
C VAL A 149 2.74 -2.93 16.48
N VAL A 150 2.44 -3.81 17.45
CA VAL A 150 1.65 -3.43 18.63
C VAL A 150 2.39 -2.52 19.60
N ASN A 151 3.73 -2.53 19.56
CA ASN A 151 4.58 -1.67 20.37
C ASN A 151 5.06 -0.40 19.63
N HIS A 152 4.60 -0.17 18.39
CA HIS A 152 4.97 1.03 17.67
C HIS A 152 4.41 2.27 18.39
N PRO A 153 5.20 3.35 18.60
CA PRO A 153 4.78 4.53 19.36
C PRO A 153 3.47 5.15 18.87
N ASN A 154 3.27 5.15 17.54
CA ASN A 154 2.10 5.74 16.88
C ASN A 154 1.11 4.67 16.39
N TYR A 155 1.06 3.50 17.03
CA TYR A 155 0.19 2.39 16.61
C TYR A 155 -1.26 2.84 16.43
N GLN A 156 -1.81 3.60 17.38
CA GLN A 156 -3.21 4.02 17.37
C GLN A 156 -3.55 4.91 16.17
N ASP A 157 -2.63 5.77 15.77
CA ASP A 157 -2.85 6.71 14.67
C ASP A 157 -2.70 6.04 13.30
N PHE A 158 -1.83 5.02 13.22
CA PHE A 158 -1.44 4.45 11.93
C PHE A 158 -2.12 3.13 11.59
N ILE A 159 -2.63 2.37 12.58
CA ILE A 159 -3.13 1.01 12.32
C ILE A 159 -4.37 0.98 11.43
N VAL A 160 -5.33 1.89 11.62
CA VAL A 160 -6.56 1.92 10.81
C VAL A 160 -6.24 2.29 9.35
N PRO A 161 -5.51 3.40 9.06
CA PRO A 161 -5.09 3.67 7.69
C PRO A 161 -4.30 2.51 7.07
N ALA A 162 -3.40 1.88 7.83
CA ALA A 162 -2.59 0.78 7.31
C ALA A 162 -3.42 -0.44 6.90
N VAL A 163 -4.35 -0.85 7.75
CA VAL A 163 -5.28 -1.96 7.48
C VAL A 163 -6.16 -1.65 6.27
N ASN A 164 -6.69 -0.43 6.15
CA ASN A 164 -7.51 -0.02 5.02
C ASN A 164 -6.72 -0.10 3.69
N HIS A 165 -5.50 0.44 3.65
CA HIS A 165 -4.66 0.36 2.45
C HIS A 165 -4.30 -1.08 2.06
N LEU A 166 -3.99 -1.95 3.02
CA LEU A 166 -3.71 -3.35 2.75
C LEU A 166 -4.95 -4.10 2.26
N SER A 167 -6.12 -3.73 2.77
CA SER A 167 -7.39 -4.22 2.28
C SER A 167 -7.66 -3.84 0.83
N ASP A 168 -7.35 -2.61 0.45
CA ASP A 168 -7.44 -2.14 -0.92
C ASP A 168 -6.49 -2.91 -1.84
N ILE A 169 -5.22 -3.07 -1.45
CA ILE A 169 -4.24 -3.89 -2.20
C ILE A 169 -4.80 -5.30 -2.43
N HIS A 170 -5.22 -5.97 -1.37
CA HIS A 170 -5.73 -7.34 -1.45
C HIS A 170 -6.97 -7.43 -2.34
N SER A 171 -7.91 -6.49 -2.20
CA SER A 171 -9.16 -6.45 -2.97
C SER A 171 -8.90 -6.21 -4.45
N TYR A 172 -8.06 -5.22 -4.80
CA TYR A 172 -7.72 -4.91 -6.19
C TYR A 172 -6.97 -6.05 -6.88
N ILE A 173 -6.20 -6.84 -6.13
CA ILE A 173 -5.47 -7.98 -6.69
C ILE A 173 -6.39 -9.19 -6.90
N LEU A 174 -7.24 -9.54 -5.92
CA LEU A 174 -8.06 -10.75 -6.01
C LEU A 174 -9.39 -10.56 -6.74
N PHE A 175 -9.96 -9.35 -6.67
CA PHE A 175 -11.29 -9.05 -7.20
C PHE A 175 -11.25 -7.77 -8.04
N PRO A 176 -10.52 -7.76 -9.18
CA PRO A 176 -10.32 -6.55 -9.98
C PRO A 176 -11.63 -5.95 -10.52
N GLU A 177 -12.68 -6.76 -10.66
CA GLU A 177 -13.99 -6.36 -11.18
C GLU A 177 -15.00 -5.92 -10.10
N LEU A 178 -14.74 -6.16 -8.81
CA LEU A 178 -15.69 -5.93 -7.73
C LEU A 178 -15.21 -4.79 -6.84
N VAL A 179 -15.87 -3.64 -6.96
CA VAL A 179 -15.53 -2.43 -6.21
C VAL A 179 -16.21 -2.38 -4.83
N ASP A 180 -17.31 -3.11 -4.66
CA ASP A 180 -18.11 -3.07 -3.45
C ASP A 180 -17.95 -4.38 -2.68
N ALA A 181 -16.86 -4.49 -1.92
CA ALA A 181 -16.70 -5.59 -0.97
C ALA A 181 -17.58 -5.35 0.25
N VAL A 182 -18.38 -6.36 0.63
CA VAL A 182 -19.25 -6.29 1.81
C VAL A 182 -18.40 -6.36 3.08
N ASP A 183 -18.81 -5.60 4.10
CA ASP A 183 -18.29 -5.68 5.46
C ASP A 183 -18.33 -7.12 5.97
N ILE A 184 -17.20 -7.64 6.43
CA ILE A 184 -17.17 -8.90 7.17
C ILE A 184 -16.50 -8.71 8.52
N GLU A 185 -17.10 -9.38 9.49
CA GLU A 185 -16.70 -9.43 10.88
C GLU A 185 -15.56 -10.43 11.10
N ALA A 186 -14.45 -9.97 11.67
CA ALA A 186 -13.52 -10.86 12.38
C ALA A 186 -13.82 -10.76 13.88
N CYS A 187 -14.04 -11.89 14.52
CA CYS A 187 -14.40 -11.93 15.94
C CYS A 187 -13.19 -12.26 16.80
N CYS A 188 -13.01 -11.51 17.87
CA CYS A 188 -12.02 -11.86 18.89
C CYS A 188 -12.47 -13.13 19.62
N PRO A 189 -11.63 -14.18 19.72
CA PRO A 189 -11.99 -15.44 20.39
C PRO A 189 -12.23 -15.28 21.90
N ILE A 190 -11.77 -14.17 22.51
CA ILE A 190 -11.89 -13.93 23.95
C ILE A 190 -13.14 -13.12 24.28
N HIS A 191 -13.43 -12.10 23.47
CA HIS A 191 -14.45 -11.10 23.83
C HIS A 191 -15.74 -11.24 23.02
N SER A 192 -15.82 -12.19 22.08
CA SER A 192 -16.93 -12.36 21.13
C SER A 192 -17.36 -11.07 20.41
N THR A 193 -16.52 -10.02 20.49
CA THR A 193 -16.70 -8.76 19.79
C THR A 193 -16.23 -8.99 18.37
N CYS A 194 -17.22 -9.19 17.51
CA CYS A 194 -17.07 -9.16 16.08
C CYS A 194 -16.80 -7.71 15.68
N VAL A 195 -15.60 -7.47 15.17
CA VAL A 195 -15.22 -6.15 14.69
C VAL A 195 -15.86 -5.98 13.31
N LYS A 196 -17.00 -5.29 13.27
CA LYS A 196 -17.48 -4.67 12.03
C LYS A 196 -16.51 -3.55 11.69
N VAL A 197 -15.72 -3.74 10.66
CA VAL A 197 -14.89 -2.67 10.12
C VAL A 197 -15.80 -1.79 9.29
N PHE A 198 -16.49 -0.86 9.94
CA PHE A 198 -16.82 0.36 9.24
C PHE A 198 -15.47 0.98 8.88
N LEU A 199 -15.18 1.08 7.59
CA LEU A 199 -13.96 1.71 7.07
C LEU A 199 -13.83 3.19 7.49
N GLU A 200 -14.82 3.70 8.20
CA GLU A 200 -14.88 5.04 8.76
C GLU A 200 -14.95 4.96 10.30
N GLU A 201 -13.87 5.46 10.89
CA GLU A 201 -13.76 5.95 12.26
C GLU A 201 -13.48 4.94 13.40
N LYS A 202 -12.17 4.77 13.63
CA LYS A 202 -11.47 4.36 14.87
C LYS A 202 -11.23 2.86 15.06
N CYS A 203 -10.00 2.54 15.50
CA CYS A 203 -9.63 1.22 15.99
C CYS A 203 -10.64 0.85 17.10
N PRO A 204 -11.18 -0.38 17.12
CA PRO A 204 -12.16 -0.77 18.12
C PRO A 204 -11.67 -0.43 19.53
N PRO A 205 -12.53 0.11 20.42
CA PRO A 205 -12.16 0.56 21.77
C PRO A 205 -11.69 -0.56 22.71
N ALA A 206 -11.53 -1.79 22.24
CA ALA A 206 -10.87 -2.88 22.96
C ALA A 206 -9.33 -2.66 22.96
N THR A 207 -8.90 -1.53 23.50
CA THR A 207 -7.57 -0.91 23.38
C THR A 207 -6.40 -1.78 23.84
N ASN A 208 -6.65 -2.83 24.64
CA ASN A 208 -5.60 -3.67 25.24
C ASN A 208 -5.64 -5.16 24.86
N CYS A 209 -6.66 -5.65 24.16
CA CYS A 209 -6.69 -7.08 23.82
C CYS A 209 -5.85 -7.36 22.58
N LEU A 210 -4.76 -8.13 22.73
CA LEU A 210 -3.92 -8.57 21.60
C LEU A 210 -4.74 -9.30 20.53
N PHE A 211 -5.67 -10.16 20.94
CA PHE A 211 -6.52 -10.90 20.01
C PHE A 211 -7.52 -10.01 19.26
N CYS A 212 -8.01 -8.93 19.87
CA CYS A 212 -8.81 -7.93 19.14
C CYS A 212 -7.96 -7.19 18.09
N LYS A 213 -6.71 -6.84 18.41
CA LYS A 213 -5.77 -6.21 17.47
C LYS A 213 -5.45 -7.13 16.29
N ILE A 214 -5.19 -8.41 16.56
CA ILE A 214 -4.97 -9.43 15.52
C ILE A 214 -6.23 -9.61 14.67
N ALA A 215 -7.40 -9.79 15.29
CA ALA A 215 -8.66 -9.93 14.58
C ALA A 215 -8.88 -8.73 13.64
N PHE A 216 -8.71 -7.50 14.13
CA PHE A 216 -8.80 -6.29 13.33
C PHE A 216 -7.83 -6.31 12.13
N MET A 217 -6.56 -6.65 12.31
CA MET A 217 -5.62 -6.72 11.18
C MET A 217 -5.99 -7.80 10.15
N LEU A 218 -6.57 -8.92 10.59
CA LEU A 218 -6.99 -10.00 9.71
C LEU A 218 -8.36 -9.76 9.03
N THR A 219 -9.13 -8.75 9.45
CA THR A 219 -10.40 -8.37 8.78
C THR A 219 -10.20 -8.03 7.31
N VAL A 220 -8.99 -7.61 6.90
CA VAL A 220 -8.58 -7.39 5.50
C VAL A 220 -9.02 -8.53 4.57
N PHE A 221 -9.03 -9.76 5.08
CA PHE A 221 -9.32 -10.98 4.33
C PHE A 221 -10.78 -11.39 4.33
N ALA A 222 -11.55 -10.71 5.14
CA ALA A 222 -12.94 -11.03 5.31
C ALA A 222 -13.76 -10.47 4.14
N ARG A 223 -13.25 -9.50 3.35
CA ARG A 223 -13.93 -9.02 2.13
C ARG A 223 -14.26 -10.18 1.16
N LYS A 224 -15.56 -10.45 0.97
CA LYS A 224 -16.07 -11.40 -0.02
C LYS A 224 -16.69 -10.66 -1.20
N PRO A 225 -16.72 -11.27 -2.40
CA PRO A 225 -17.54 -10.79 -3.49
C PRO A 225 -19.00 -10.68 -3.03
N LEU A 226 -19.71 -9.62 -3.45
CA LEU A 226 -21.16 -9.57 -3.38
C LEU A 226 -21.71 -10.82 -4.08
N VAL A 227 -22.41 -11.66 -3.32
CA VAL A 227 -23.14 -12.80 -3.89
C VAL A 227 -24.35 -12.21 -4.61
N ASN A 228 -24.41 -12.34 -5.94
CA ASN A 228 -25.63 -12.14 -6.71
C ASN A 228 -26.59 -13.31 -6.48
#